data_AF-A0A963ATI5-F1
#
_entry.id   AF-A0A963ATI5-F1
#
_cell.length_a   1.000
_cell.length_b   1.000
_cell.length_c   1.000
_cell.angle_alpha   90.00
_cell.angle_beta   90.00
_cell.angle_gamma   90.00
#
_symmetry.space_group_name_H-M   'P 1'
#
loop_
_entity.id
_entity.type
_entity.pdbx_description
1 polymer ?
#
loop_
_entity_poly.entity_id
_entity_poly.type
_entity_poly.pdbx_seq_one_letter_code
_entity_poly.pdbx_strand_id
1 'polypeptide(L)'
;MKNLPAVFAVADRIAFGAPQTVAERGVRGLLVLALYLIGAAHLILFFNGGDLALVAYDWIKEDAYLNALRDAQTTGVPPWTWSEAFYHSTPRLLANPEIILTPDIILLRWVPNSIFVIIHILLFYTIGFLGSLSLARRANASLVAFAFFWLVFNFNGSITAHLAVGHLQWAGYYLLPLFFALLFRIAADTRETPVFERFPMLAMGLLLGLWFLNGSFHFAIWACMFMLIAALWNRSLFKGALWSIAIGVLLGFGRVLPAALWFPDQRSFLSGYPGFSVLFDALVLMREHDHPAIGGLFGRLGWWEYDVFVGYVALFAVAVAGYAGFRSHRIRFRAPLIAAACAMALLSMGDVFAVVANSPLPFAGVERVSSRFILLPLVLIFVVAMAGLDPLFRSSPAIWKPAVLAALPLMFAELMNHSRIWQVGRLEAAVHDVAKPGLSISPTHDAAYAFSVYAGWFVSLLAMLFAFYCLVRARAAAWRAAP
;
A
#
# COMPACT_ATOMS: atom_id res chain seq x y z
N MET A 1 36.48 26.80 -21.13
CA MET A 1 35.03 26.88 -20.81
C MET A 1 34.10 26.55 -21.99
N LYS A 2 34.56 26.01 -23.14
CA LYS A 2 33.70 25.71 -24.31
C LYS A 2 32.76 24.49 -24.18
N ASN A 3 32.91 23.66 -23.13
CA ASN A 3 32.16 22.39 -22.98
C ASN A 3 30.99 22.44 -22.00
N LEU A 4 30.81 23.53 -21.26
CA LEU A 4 29.70 23.68 -20.29
C LEU A 4 28.31 23.46 -20.93
N PRO A 5 27.99 23.98 -22.13
CA PRO A 5 26.68 23.76 -22.76
C PRO A 5 26.38 22.29 -23.05
N ALA A 6 27.40 21.49 -23.40
CA ALA A 6 27.23 20.08 -23.73
C ALA A 6 26.93 19.24 -22.48
N VAL A 7 27.62 19.52 -21.36
CA VAL A 7 27.40 18.82 -20.08
C VAL A 7 25.98 19.10 -19.55
N PHE A 8 25.53 20.35 -19.61
CA PHE A 8 24.17 20.70 -19.21
C PHE A 8 23.11 20.03 -20.09
N ALA A 9 23.34 19.91 -21.40
CA ALA A 9 22.43 19.21 -22.29
C ALA A 9 22.32 17.70 -21.98
N VAL A 10 23.44 17.05 -21.62
CA VAL A 10 23.44 15.64 -21.18
C VAL A 10 22.68 15.48 -19.87
N ALA A 11 22.97 16.31 -18.87
CA ALA A 11 22.28 16.28 -17.57
C ALA A 11 20.78 16.52 -17.72
N ASP A 12 20.38 17.45 -18.60
CA ASP A 12 18.98 17.74 -18.89
C ASP A 12 18.25 16.53 -19.49
N ARG A 13 18.87 15.83 -20.45
CA ARG A 13 18.29 14.61 -21.04
C ARG A 13 18.15 13.47 -20.05
N ILE A 14 19.10 13.31 -19.13
CA ILE A 14 19.05 12.29 -18.08
C ILE A 14 17.94 12.59 -17.08
N ALA A 15 17.86 13.85 -16.61
CA ALA A 15 16.97 14.27 -15.54
C ALA A 15 15.51 14.49 -16.01
N PHE A 16 15.34 15.20 -17.14
CA PHE A 16 14.04 15.70 -17.62
C PHE A 16 13.58 15.06 -18.94
N GLY A 17 14.47 14.36 -19.64
CA GLY A 17 14.22 13.82 -20.98
C GLY A 17 14.27 12.30 -21.10
N ALA A 18 14.33 11.84 -22.35
CA ALA A 18 14.65 10.46 -22.69
C ALA A 18 16.16 10.35 -22.96
N PRO A 19 16.87 9.42 -22.31
CA PRO A 19 18.30 9.19 -22.57
C PRO A 19 18.51 8.68 -23.99
N GLN A 20 19.41 9.32 -24.74
CA GLN A 20 19.69 9.03 -26.15
C GLN A 20 20.79 7.98 -26.31
N THR A 21 21.78 7.97 -25.42
CA THR A 21 22.94 7.08 -25.49
C THR A 21 22.86 5.93 -24.47
N VAL A 22 23.67 4.88 -24.68
CA VAL A 22 23.82 3.78 -23.70
C VAL A 22 24.36 4.31 -22.37
N ALA A 23 25.33 5.24 -22.41
CA ALA A 23 25.89 5.87 -21.22
C ALA A 23 24.84 6.67 -20.43
N GLU A 24 24.02 7.49 -21.12
CA GLU A 24 22.93 8.23 -20.48
C GLU A 24 21.90 7.30 -19.83
N ARG A 25 21.58 6.16 -20.47
CA ARG A 25 20.71 5.12 -19.89
C ARG A 25 21.35 4.49 -18.65
N GLY A 26 22.64 4.20 -18.69
CA GLY A 26 23.41 3.67 -17.55
C GLY A 26 23.37 4.61 -16.35
N VAL A 27 23.65 5.90 -16.57
CA VAL A 27 23.60 6.92 -15.51
C VAL A 27 22.19 7.05 -14.94
N ARG A 28 21.15 7.10 -15.78
CA ARG A 28 19.76 7.13 -15.29
C ARG A 28 19.42 5.87 -14.47
N GLY A 29 19.90 4.70 -14.89
CA GLY A 29 19.74 3.45 -14.16
C GLY A 29 20.40 3.50 -12.77
N LEU A 30 21.62 4.03 -12.67
CA LEU A 30 22.32 4.24 -11.39
C LEU A 30 21.57 5.21 -10.48
N LEU A 31 21.01 6.29 -11.01
CA LEU A 31 20.21 7.23 -10.22
C LEU A 31 18.90 6.61 -9.71
N VAL A 32 18.25 5.77 -10.52
CA VAL A 32 17.08 5.00 -10.06
C VAL A 32 17.47 4.00 -8.97
N LEU A 33 18.60 3.31 -9.12
CA LEU A 33 19.14 2.42 -8.09
C LEU A 33 19.46 3.18 -6.80
N ALA A 34 20.03 4.39 -6.91
CA ALA A 34 20.30 5.24 -5.75
C ALA A 34 19.00 5.61 -5.01
N LEU A 35 17.92 5.99 -5.72
CA LEU A 35 16.61 6.24 -5.09
C LEU A 35 16.10 4.99 -4.36
N TYR A 36 16.20 3.81 -4.98
CA TYR A 36 15.82 2.56 -4.33
C TYR A 36 16.59 2.34 -3.02
N LEU A 37 17.92 2.46 -3.06
CA LEU A 37 18.80 2.26 -1.91
C LEU A 37 18.57 3.29 -0.81
N ILE A 38 18.28 4.56 -1.14
CA ILE A 38 17.95 5.59 -0.16
C ILE A 38 16.67 5.21 0.59
N GLY A 39 15.63 4.74 -0.09
CA GLY A 39 14.39 4.32 0.57
C GLY A 39 14.58 3.07 1.44
N ALA A 40 15.37 2.10 0.97
CA ALA A 40 15.70 0.93 1.77
C ALA A 40 16.52 1.31 3.03
N ALA A 41 17.51 2.18 2.88
CA ALA A 41 18.30 2.69 4.00
C ALA A 41 17.45 3.49 4.99
N HIS A 42 16.54 4.33 4.50
CA HIS A 42 15.57 5.02 5.34
C HIS A 42 14.73 4.04 6.15
N LEU A 43 14.16 3.00 5.54
CA LEU A 43 13.34 2.03 6.26
C LEU A 43 14.14 1.30 7.34
N ILE A 44 15.37 0.87 7.04
CA ILE A 44 16.25 0.25 8.03
C ILE A 44 16.49 1.21 9.22
N LEU A 45 16.79 2.49 8.95
CA LEU A 45 16.98 3.50 10.00
C LEU A 45 15.69 3.80 10.76
N PHE A 46 14.56 3.84 10.07
CA PHE A 46 13.23 4.09 10.64
C PHE A 46 12.86 3.03 11.69
N PHE A 47 13.25 1.77 11.44
CA PHE A 47 13.14 0.65 12.36
C PHE A 47 14.36 0.46 13.27
N ASN A 48 15.13 1.53 13.54
CA ASN A 48 16.29 1.52 14.43
C ASN A 48 17.34 0.43 14.12
N GLY A 49 17.52 0.10 12.83
CA GLY A 49 18.43 -0.98 12.41
C GLY A 49 18.02 -2.39 12.84
N GLY A 50 16.81 -2.57 13.36
CA GLY A 50 16.30 -3.84 13.87
C GLY A 50 16.50 -4.04 15.38
N ASP A 51 17.08 -3.06 16.07
CA ASP A 51 17.14 -3.02 17.53
C ASP A 51 15.82 -2.48 18.07
N LEU A 52 14.81 -3.36 18.13
CA LEU A 52 13.44 -3.06 18.53
C LEU A 52 12.97 -4.06 19.57
N ALA A 53 12.31 -3.57 20.61
CA ALA A 53 11.66 -4.38 21.64
C ALA A 53 10.26 -4.85 21.21
N LEU A 54 9.63 -4.19 20.25
CA LEU A 54 8.27 -4.42 19.76
C LEU A 54 7.22 -4.29 20.88
N VAL A 55 7.23 -3.14 21.56
CA VAL A 55 6.38 -2.89 22.75
C VAL A 55 5.50 -1.65 22.65
N ALA A 56 5.68 -0.81 21.63
CA ALA A 56 4.85 0.38 21.46
C ALA A 56 3.54 0.04 20.74
N TYR A 57 2.40 0.47 21.29
CA TYR A 57 1.09 0.36 20.65
C TYR A 57 0.78 -1.08 20.16
N ASP A 58 0.49 -1.25 18.87
CA ASP A 58 0.14 -2.53 18.27
C ASP A 58 1.36 -3.45 18.09
N TRP A 59 2.60 -2.98 18.31
CA TRP A 59 3.77 -3.86 18.21
C TRP A 59 3.74 -5.02 19.20
N ILE A 60 3.13 -4.86 20.38
CA ILE A 60 2.96 -5.96 21.34
C ILE A 60 2.11 -7.07 20.72
N LYS A 61 1.06 -6.67 19.99
CA LYS A 61 0.17 -7.58 19.28
C LYS A 61 0.89 -8.26 18.12
N GLU A 62 1.59 -7.49 17.29
CA GLU A 62 2.34 -8.05 16.17
C GLU A 62 3.46 -9.00 16.64
N ASP A 63 4.19 -8.67 17.70
CA ASP A 63 5.22 -9.54 18.27
C ASP A 63 4.61 -10.87 18.73
N ALA A 64 3.45 -10.83 19.38
CA ALA A 64 2.71 -12.04 19.76
C ALA A 64 2.26 -12.88 18.55
N TYR A 65 1.77 -12.24 17.48
CA TYR A 65 1.43 -12.95 16.23
C TYR A 65 2.66 -13.61 15.61
N LEU A 66 3.78 -12.89 15.50
CA LEU A 66 5.01 -13.43 14.93
C LEU A 66 5.61 -14.55 15.79
N ASN A 67 5.53 -14.46 17.11
CA ASN A 67 5.95 -15.54 18.01
C ASN A 67 5.10 -16.79 17.81
N ALA A 68 3.77 -16.67 17.71
CA ALA A 68 2.89 -17.81 17.46
C ALA A 68 3.18 -18.48 16.10
N LEU A 69 3.49 -17.69 15.07
CA LEU A 69 3.88 -18.21 13.76
C LEU A 69 5.27 -18.86 13.78
N ARG A 70 6.22 -18.33 14.57
CA ARG A 70 7.52 -18.96 14.79
C ARG A 70 7.35 -20.31 15.51
N ASP A 71 6.59 -20.33 16.60
CA ASP A 71 6.34 -21.52 17.39
C ASP A 71 5.71 -22.64 16.56
N ALA A 72 4.78 -22.29 15.67
CA ALA A 72 4.19 -23.26 14.75
C ALA A 72 5.23 -23.88 13.81
N GLN A 73 6.17 -23.08 13.32
CA GLN A 73 7.22 -23.56 12.42
C GLN A 73 8.28 -24.41 13.14
N THR A 74 8.59 -24.10 14.40
CA THR A 74 9.61 -24.83 15.18
C THR A 74 9.06 -26.13 15.76
N THR A 75 7.79 -26.14 16.17
CA THR A 75 7.14 -27.31 16.79
C THR A 75 6.40 -28.20 15.78
N GLY A 76 6.08 -27.68 14.59
CA GLY A 76 5.25 -28.37 13.60
C GLY A 76 3.76 -28.40 13.96
N VAL A 77 3.33 -27.65 14.98
CA VAL A 77 1.92 -27.55 15.39
C VAL A 77 1.30 -26.34 14.69
N PRO A 78 0.25 -26.50 13.86
CA PRO A 78 -0.41 -25.35 13.25
C PRO A 78 -0.98 -24.42 14.32
N PRO A 79 -0.89 -23.08 14.13
CA PRO A 79 -1.21 -22.15 15.20
C PRO A 79 -2.72 -21.86 15.20
N TRP A 80 -3.51 -22.86 15.58
CA TRP A 80 -4.98 -22.80 15.50
C TRP A 80 -5.57 -21.76 16.45
N THR A 81 -5.22 -21.87 17.71
CA THR A 81 -5.73 -21.01 18.78
C THR A 81 -4.61 -20.61 19.71
N TRP A 82 -4.76 -19.46 20.36
CA TRP A 82 -4.00 -19.15 21.57
C TRP A 82 -4.61 -19.80 22.81
N SER A 83 -3.81 -19.90 23.86
CA SER A 83 -4.22 -20.32 25.21
C SER A 83 -5.37 -19.48 25.76
N GLU A 84 -5.48 -18.22 25.35
CA GLU A 84 -6.55 -17.30 25.71
C GLU A 84 -6.84 -16.29 24.59
N ALA A 85 -7.97 -15.59 24.68
CA ALA A 85 -8.29 -14.50 23.74
C ALA A 85 -7.38 -13.30 24.02
N PHE A 86 -6.71 -12.78 22.99
CA PHE A 86 -5.80 -11.64 23.11
C PHE A 86 -6.00 -10.67 21.94
N TYR A 87 -6.02 -9.37 22.26
CA TYR A 87 -6.31 -8.22 21.38
C TYR A 87 -7.72 -8.22 20.74
N HIS A 88 -8.17 -9.36 20.20
CA HIS A 88 -9.53 -9.59 19.77
C HIS A 88 -10.25 -10.52 20.76
N SER A 89 -11.57 -10.45 20.79
CA SER A 89 -12.43 -11.29 21.66
C SER A 89 -12.55 -12.74 21.18
N THR A 90 -11.50 -13.30 20.59
CA THR A 90 -11.43 -14.68 20.11
C THR A 90 -10.01 -15.23 20.25
N PRO A 91 -9.84 -16.49 20.70
CA PRO A 91 -8.54 -17.16 20.68
C PRO A 91 -8.21 -17.77 19.31
N ARG A 92 -9.16 -17.78 18.34
CA ARG A 92 -9.01 -18.45 17.03
C ARG A 92 -8.07 -17.67 16.12
N LEU A 93 -6.80 -18.02 16.18
CA LEU A 93 -5.72 -17.28 15.56
C LEU A 93 -5.82 -17.30 14.02
N LEU A 94 -5.97 -18.47 13.37
CA LEU A 94 -6.10 -18.53 11.90
C LEU A 94 -7.39 -17.91 11.35
N ALA A 95 -8.36 -17.57 12.20
CA ALA A 95 -9.54 -16.80 11.81
C ALA A 95 -9.27 -15.29 11.77
N ASN A 96 -8.23 -14.81 12.44
CA ASN A 96 -7.86 -13.41 12.38
C ASN A 96 -7.31 -13.07 10.99
N PRO A 97 -7.96 -12.17 10.22
CA PRO A 97 -7.52 -11.81 8.89
C PRO A 97 -6.26 -10.92 8.88
N GLU A 98 -5.83 -10.34 10.01
CA GLU A 98 -4.61 -9.50 10.09
C GLU A 98 -3.30 -10.30 10.09
N ILE A 99 -3.36 -11.61 10.37
CA ILE A 99 -2.16 -12.44 10.44
C ILE A 99 -1.48 -12.59 9.08
N ILE A 100 -0.18 -12.38 9.08
CA ILE A 100 0.68 -12.49 7.89
C ILE A 100 0.97 -13.96 7.61
N LEU A 101 0.57 -14.41 6.44
CA LEU A 101 0.81 -15.76 5.90
C LEU A 101 1.41 -15.68 4.49
N THR A 102 2.17 -14.60 4.22
CA THR A 102 2.96 -14.47 3.00
C THR A 102 4.13 -15.46 3.02
N PRO A 103 4.68 -15.86 1.85
CA PRO A 103 5.73 -16.88 1.79
C PRO A 103 7.00 -16.57 2.60
N ASP A 104 7.32 -15.30 2.80
CA ASP A 104 8.47 -14.86 3.58
C ASP A 104 8.34 -15.13 5.08
N ILE A 105 7.15 -15.48 5.58
CA ILE A 105 6.93 -15.84 6.99
C ILE A 105 7.81 -17.01 7.46
N ILE A 106 8.26 -17.86 6.52
CA ILE A 106 9.18 -18.98 6.77
C ILE A 106 10.50 -18.47 7.37
N LEU A 107 10.87 -17.21 7.10
CA LEU A 107 12.09 -16.60 7.64
C LEU A 107 12.08 -16.47 9.17
N LEU A 108 10.91 -16.40 9.81
CA LEU A 108 10.78 -16.33 11.27
C LEU A 108 11.49 -17.46 12.01
N ARG A 109 11.70 -18.61 11.36
CA ARG A 109 12.47 -19.73 11.90
C ARG A 109 13.93 -19.38 12.17
N TRP A 110 14.52 -18.47 11.40
CA TRP A 110 15.95 -18.17 11.45
C TRP A 110 16.28 -16.76 11.92
N VAL A 111 15.32 -15.84 11.90
CA VAL A 111 15.55 -14.45 12.30
C VAL A 111 14.63 -14.02 13.46
N PRO A 112 15.09 -13.11 14.34
CA PRO A 112 14.23 -12.46 15.33
C PRO A 112 13.07 -11.69 14.70
N ASN A 113 12.01 -11.42 15.47
CA ASN A 113 10.82 -10.70 14.98
C ASN A 113 11.17 -9.31 14.43
N SER A 114 12.03 -8.57 15.13
CA SER A 114 12.45 -7.22 14.70
C SER A 114 13.14 -7.22 13.33
N ILE A 115 13.99 -8.22 13.07
CA ILE A 115 14.66 -8.38 11.77
C ILE A 115 13.68 -8.85 10.70
N PHE A 116 12.77 -9.77 11.04
CA PHE A 116 11.72 -10.20 10.13
C PHE A 116 10.86 -9.03 9.65
N VAL A 117 10.41 -8.16 10.57
CA VAL A 117 9.63 -6.96 10.25
C VAL A 117 10.31 -6.11 9.18
N ILE A 118 11.62 -5.85 9.32
CA ILE A 118 12.38 -5.06 8.35
C ILE A 118 12.44 -5.78 6.99
N ILE A 119 12.76 -7.09 6.98
CA ILE A 119 12.83 -7.86 5.74
C ILE A 119 11.46 -7.84 5.03
N HIS A 120 10.39 -8.08 5.77
CA HIS A 120 9.02 -8.08 5.27
C HIS A 120 8.67 -6.73 4.61
N ILE A 121 8.91 -5.63 5.31
CA ILE A 121 8.67 -4.29 4.78
C ILE A 121 9.55 -3.99 3.56
N LEU A 122 10.82 -4.38 3.57
CA LEU A 122 11.72 -4.19 2.42
C LEU A 122 11.29 -4.99 1.20
N LEU A 123 10.73 -6.20 1.37
CA LEU A 123 10.17 -6.99 0.27
C LEU A 123 8.98 -6.27 -0.37
N PHE A 124 8.04 -5.78 0.44
CA PHE A 124 6.89 -5.02 -0.05
C PHE A 124 7.28 -3.69 -0.68
N TYR A 125 8.22 -2.96 -0.06
CA TYR A 125 8.83 -1.76 -0.64
C TYR A 125 9.46 -2.06 -2.00
N THR A 126 10.18 -3.17 -2.14
CA THR A 126 10.82 -3.56 -3.42
C THR A 126 9.77 -3.80 -4.50
N ILE A 127 8.72 -4.57 -4.20
CA ILE A 127 7.62 -4.82 -5.14
C ILE A 127 6.91 -3.50 -5.49
N GLY A 128 6.68 -2.64 -4.50
CA GLY A 128 6.08 -1.33 -4.68
C GLY A 128 6.92 -0.38 -5.52
N PHE A 129 8.23 -0.39 -5.35
CA PHE A 129 9.18 0.38 -6.17
C PHE A 129 9.15 -0.08 -7.63
N LEU A 130 9.09 -1.39 -7.88
CA LEU A 130 8.89 -1.93 -9.22
C LEU A 130 7.53 -1.54 -9.82
N GLY A 131 6.46 -1.53 -9.02
CA GLY A 131 5.14 -1.01 -9.40
C GLY A 131 5.19 0.48 -9.77
N SER A 132 5.94 1.27 -9.00
CA SER A 132 6.17 2.70 -9.23
C SER A 132 6.93 2.95 -10.54
N LEU A 133 7.96 2.14 -10.82
CA LEU A 133 8.67 2.18 -12.10
C LEU A 133 7.77 1.81 -13.29
N SER A 134 6.86 0.84 -13.10
CA SER A 134 5.86 0.47 -14.11
C SER A 134 4.93 1.64 -14.43
N LEU A 135 4.45 2.36 -13.42
CA LEU A 135 3.66 3.59 -13.58
C LEU A 135 4.46 4.69 -14.29
N ALA A 136 5.69 4.95 -13.85
CA ALA A 136 6.55 5.97 -14.41
C ALA A 136 6.81 5.73 -15.91
N ARG A 137 7.09 4.49 -16.30
CA ARG A 137 7.23 4.09 -17.71
C ARG A 137 5.94 4.32 -18.49
N ARG A 138 4.79 3.92 -17.95
CA ARG A 138 3.48 4.13 -18.60
C ARG A 138 3.15 5.61 -18.78
N ALA A 139 3.51 6.45 -17.82
CA ALA A 139 3.32 7.90 -17.88
C ALA A 139 4.36 8.61 -18.77
N ASN A 140 5.39 7.90 -19.25
CA ASN A 140 6.60 8.47 -19.86
C ASN A 140 7.24 9.54 -18.96
N ALA A 141 7.25 9.30 -17.65
CA ALA A 141 7.77 10.22 -16.65
C ALA A 141 9.29 10.39 -16.78
N SER A 142 9.75 11.62 -16.65
CA SER A 142 11.17 11.94 -16.46
C SER A 142 11.70 11.38 -15.12
N LEU A 143 13.03 11.35 -14.95
CA LEU A 143 13.63 10.91 -13.69
C LEU A 143 13.22 11.83 -12.53
N VAL A 144 13.18 13.15 -12.77
CA VAL A 144 12.76 14.14 -11.78
C VAL A 144 11.29 13.96 -11.40
N ALA A 145 10.40 13.72 -12.37
CA ALA A 145 9.00 13.42 -12.07
C ALA A 145 8.82 12.13 -11.27
N PHE A 146 9.60 11.09 -11.58
CA PHE A 146 9.61 9.85 -10.82
C PHE A 146 10.15 10.05 -9.39
N ALA A 147 11.23 10.80 -9.21
CA ALA A 147 11.80 11.11 -7.90
C ALA A 147 10.78 11.87 -7.02
N PHE A 148 10.07 12.85 -7.61
CA PHE A 148 8.97 13.55 -6.95
C PHE A 148 7.89 12.58 -6.44
N PHE A 149 7.38 11.70 -7.31
CA PHE A 149 6.39 10.69 -6.95
C PHE A 149 6.90 9.76 -5.85
N TRP A 150 8.14 9.27 -6.01
CA TRP A 150 8.76 8.35 -5.07
C TRP A 150 8.90 8.97 -3.68
N LEU A 151 9.24 10.26 -3.57
CA LEU A 151 9.32 10.96 -2.29
C LEU A 151 7.95 11.01 -1.58
N VAL A 152 6.94 11.57 -2.23
CA VAL A 152 5.61 11.73 -1.59
C VAL A 152 4.93 10.40 -1.34
N PHE A 153 5.19 9.38 -2.17
CA PHE A 153 4.58 8.06 -1.98
C PHE A 153 5.21 7.28 -0.83
N ASN A 154 6.54 7.27 -0.68
CA ASN A 154 7.23 6.40 0.29
C ASN A 154 7.41 7.02 1.68
N PHE A 155 7.38 8.34 1.80
CA PHE A 155 7.68 9.02 3.08
C PHE A 155 6.53 9.88 3.61
N ASN A 156 5.31 9.75 3.06
CA ASN A 156 4.17 10.48 3.62
C ASN A 156 3.72 9.89 4.96
N GLY A 157 2.92 10.68 5.67
CA GLY A 157 2.47 10.36 7.01
C GLY A 157 1.65 9.09 7.14
N SER A 158 0.93 8.67 6.10
CA SER A 158 0.08 7.49 6.21
C SER A 158 0.89 6.22 6.40
N ILE A 159 1.99 6.08 5.69
CA ILE A 159 2.83 4.89 5.81
C ILE A 159 3.75 5.00 7.01
N THR A 160 4.32 6.17 7.28
CA THR A 160 5.25 6.35 8.42
C THR A 160 4.52 6.20 9.75
N ALA A 161 3.40 6.87 9.97
CA ALA A 161 2.68 6.80 11.24
C ALA A 161 2.09 5.42 11.53
N HIS A 162 1.50 4.74 10.54
CA HIS A 162 0.92 3.41 10.75
C HIS A 162 1.98 2.33 10.98
N LEU A 163 3.10 2.38 10.27
CA LEU A 163 4.22 1.49 10.57
C LEU A 163 4.83 1.81 11.94
N ALA A 164 4.90 3.08 12.34
CA ALA A 164 5.43 3.47 13.64
C ALA A 164 4.70 2.81 14.80
N VAL A 165 3.36 2.79 14.75
CA VAL A 165 2.50 2.26 15.83
C VAL A 165 2.28 0.74 15.75
N GLY A 166 2.93 0.05 14.81
CA GLY A 166 2.88 -1.41 14.73
C GLY A 166 1.79 -1.99 13.86
N HIS A 167 1.26 -1.24 12.90
CA HIS A 167 0.39 -1.82 11.90
C HIS A 167 1.19 -2.49 10.77
N LEU A 168 1.79 -3.66 11.05
CA LEU A 168 2.65 -4.39 10.10
C LEU A 168 1.94 -4.72 8.77
N GLN A 169 0.64 -4.98 8.82
CA GLN A 169 -0.24 -5.16 7.67
C GLN A 169 -0.27 -3.94 6.71
N TRP A 170 0.25 -2.78 7.10
CA TRP A 170 0.43 -1.63 6.20
C TRP A 170 1.57 -1.78 5.21
N ALA A 171 2.37 -2.85 5.29
CA ALA A 171 3.26 -3.25 4.19
C ALA A 171 2.50 -3.30 2.84
N GLY A 172 1.22 -3.68 2.87
CA GLY A 172 0.33 -3.69 1.71
C GLY A 172 0.17 -2.34 1.02
N TYR A 173 0.36 -1.21 1.70
CA TYR A 173 0.33 0.13 1.10
C TYR A 173 1.30 0.25 -0.08
N TYR A 174 2.51 -0.34 0.04
CA TYR A 174 3.51 -0.30 -1.02
C TYR A 174 3.04 -0.94 -2.33
N LEU A 175 1.98 -1.75 -2.32
CA LEU A 175 1.42 -2.38 -3.51
C LEU A 175 0.44 -1.48 -4.29
N LEU A 176 0.04 -0.33 -3.75
CA LEU A 176 -0.89 0.61 -4.41
C LEU A 176 -0.41 1.14 -5.78
N PRO A 177 0.88 1.43 -6.02
CA PRO A 177 1.37 1.79 -7.36
C PRO A 177 1.13 0.67 -8.38
N LEU A 178 1.32 -0.59 -7.96
CA LEU A 178 1.05 -1.75 -8.81
C LEU A 178 -0.46 -1.90 -9.07
N PHE A 179 -1.30 -1.67 -8.06
CA PHE A 179 -2.75 -1.60 -8.22
C PHE A 179 -3.16 -0.59 -9.29
N PHE A 180 -2.72 0.67 -9.22
CA PHE A 180 -3.06 1.66 -10.24
C PHE A 180 -2.49 1.32 -11.62
N ALA A 181 -1.29 0.73 -11.69
CA ALA A 181 -0.73 0.26 -12.95
C ALA A 181 -1.60 -0.80 -13.61
N LEU A 182 -2.10 -1.76 -12.82
CA LEU A 182 -3.00 -2.81 -13.29
C LEU A 182 -4.39 -2.27 -13.61
N LEU A 183 -4.95 -1.40 -12.78
CA LEU A 183 -6.25 -0.78 -13.02
C LEU A 183 -6.26 0.00 -14.36
N PHE A 184 -5.22 0.77 -14.64
CA PHE A 184 -5.09 1.47 -15.92
C PHE A 184 -4.95 0.53 -17.11
N ARG A 185 -4.45 -0.70 -16.91
CA ARG A 185 -4.39 -1.73 -17.95
C ARG A 185 -5.76 -2.38 -18.16
N ILE A 186 -6.48 -2.71 -17.09
CA ILE A 186 -7.86 -3.25 -17.19
C ILE A 186 -8.77 -2.24 -17.88
N ALA A 187 -8.61 -0.94 -17.57
CA ALA A 187 -9.40 0.13 -18.16
C ALA A 187 -9.02 0.48 -19.61
N ALA A 188 -7.88 0.03 -20.12
CA ALA A 188 -7.46 0.28 -21.49
C ALA A 188 -8.15 -0.70 -22.46
N ASP A 189 -8.64 -0.19 -23.59
CA ASP A 189 -9.29 -1.02 -24.63
C ASP A 189 -8.26 -2.02 -25.20
N THR A 190 -8.56 -3.32 -25.12
CA THR A 190 -7.62 -4.45 -25.21
C THR A 190 -7.20 -4.84 -26.63
N ARG A 191 -7.55 -4.03 -27.64
CA ARG A 191 -7.38 -4.41 -29.06
C ARG A 191 -5.93 -4.39 -29.57
N GLU A 192 -4.99 -3.77 -28.86
CA GLU A 192 -3.62 -3.54 -29.38
C GLU A 192 -2.48 -4.10 -28.51
N THR A 193 -2.78 -4.84 -27.44
CA THR A 193 -1.76 -5.22 -26.43
C THR A 193 -1.21 -6.66 -26.58
N PRO A 194 0.13 -6.88 -26.54
CA PRO A 194 0.77 -8.19 -26.66
C PRO A 194 0.39 -9.21 -25.57
N VAL A 195 0.70 -10.50 -25.78
CA VAL A 195 0.07 -11.65 -25.08
C VAL A 195 0.18 -11.66 -23.54
N PHE A 196 1.28 -11.19 -22.95
CA PHE A 196 1.41 -11.09 -21.48
C PHE A 196 0.57 -9.94 -20.88
N GLU A 197 0.15 -9.00 -21.71
CA GLU A 197 -0.75 -7.91 -21.35
C GLU A 197 -2.24 -8.33 -21.46
N ARG A 198 -2.53 -9.59 -21.82
CA ARG A 198 -3.90 -10.11 -22.01
C ARG A 198 -4.62 -10.54 -20.74
N PHE A 199 -3.95 -10.61 -19.59
CA PHE A 199 -4.57 -11.05 -18.32
C PHE A 199 -4.42 -10.05 -17.16
N PRO A 200 -4.71 -8.75 -17.36
CA PRO A 200 -4.59 -7.77 -16.29
C PRO A 200 -5.55 -8.08 -15.12
N MET A 201 -6.66 -8.78 -15.38
CA MET A 201 -7.59 -9.27 -14.37
C MET A 201 -6.97 -10.34 -13.46
N LEU A 202 -6.19 -11.26 -14.03
CA LEU A 202 -5.50 -12.30 -13.26
C LEU A 202 -4.39 -11.70 -12.40
N ALA A 203 -3.60 -10.78 -12.96
CA ALA A 203 -2.58 -10.06 -12.22
C ALA A 203 -3.18 -9.22 -11.08
N MET A 204 -4.32 -8.57 -11.31
CA MET A 204 -5.04 -7.85 -10.26
C MET A 204 -5.60 -8.81 -9.21
N GLY A 205 -6.15 -9.96 -9.61
CA GLY A 205 -6.59 -10.99 -8.67
C GLY A 205 -5.45 -11.53 -7.80
N LEU A 206 -4.27 -11.78 -8.38
CA LEU A 206 -3.06 -12.15 -7.63
C LEU A 206 -2.64 -11.06 -6.64
N LEU A 207 -2.74 -9.78 -7.03
CA LEU A 207 -2.45 -8.66 -6.14
C LEU A 207 -3.42 -8.61 -4.94
N LEU A 208 -4.72 -8.76 -5.20
CA LEU A 208 -5.74 -8.82 -4.14
C LEU A 208 -5.53 -10.04 -3.22
N GLY A 209 -5.22 -11.20 -3.79
CA GLY A 209 -4.87 -12.40 -3.04
C GLY A 209 -3.63 -12.20 -2.15
N LEU A 210 -2.60 -11.52 -2.66
CA LEU A 210 -1.41 -11.17 -1.89
C LEU A 210 -1.73 -10.25 -0.71
N TRP A 211 -2.63 -9.27 -0.87
CA TRP A 211 -3.09 -8.45 0.26
C TRP A 211 -3.80 -9.28 1.34
N PHE A 212 -4.65 -10.26 0.96
CA PHE A 212 -5.26 -11.15 1.94
C PHE A 212 -4.22 -12.03 2.66
N LEU A 213 -3.23 -12.55 1.95
CA LEU A 213 -2.13 -13.31 2.56
C LEU A 213 -1.28 -12.45 3.48
N ASN A 214 -1.07 -11.18 3.15
CA ASN A 214 -0.34 -10.23 3.99
C ASN A 214 -1.09 -9.76 5.24
N GLY A 215 -2.36 -10.12 5.37
CA GLY A 215 -3.24 -9.51 6.36
C GLY A 215 -3.61 -8.05 6.07
N SER A 216 -3.20 -7.49 4.93
CA SER A 216 -3.61 -6.19 4.39
C SER A 216 -5.03 -6.21 3.80
N PHE A 217 -5.95 -6.98 4.39
CA PHE A 217 -7.28 -7.20 3.80
C PHE A 217 -8.07 -5.89 3.64
N HIS A 218 -7.83 -4.90 4.50
CA HIS A 218 -8.40 -3.55 4.35
C HIS A 218 -8.03 -2.92 3.01
N PHE A 219 -6.76 -2.95 2.60
CA PHE A 219 -6.32 -2.46 1.29
C PHE A 219 -7.00 -3.20 0.14
N ALA A 220 -7.21 -4.53 0.27
CA ALA A 220 -7.96 -5.30 -0.71
C ALA A 220 -9.42 -4.86 -0.79
N ILE A 221 -10.09 -4.61 0.34
CA ILE A 221 -11.47 -4.12 0.39
C ILE A 221 -11.56 -2.73 -0.25
N TRP A 222 -10.69 -1.80 0.13
CA TRP A 222 -10.68 -0.44 -0.41
C TRP A 222 -10.45 -0.45 -1.93
N ALA A 223 -9.51 -1.28 -2.40
CA ALA A 223 -9.24 -1.47 -3.82
C ALA A 223 -10.46 -2.05 -4.56
N CYS A 224 -11.14 -3.04 -3.97
CA CYS A 224 -12.40 -3.58 -4.50
C CYS A 224 -13.47 -2.50 -4.61
N MET A 225 -13.68 -1.71 -3.54
CA MET A 225 -14.64 -0.60 -3.52
C MET A 225 -14.31 0.42 -4.62
N PHE A 226 -13.06 0.84 -4.72
CA PHE A 226 -12.61 1.81 -5.73
C PHE A 226 -12.85 1.29 -7.15
N MET A 227 -12.53 0.03 -7.44
CA MET A 227 -12.77 -0.58 -8.75
C MET A 227 -14.26 -0.69 -9.07
N LEU A 228 -15.09 -1.09 -8.11
CA LEU A 228 -16.54 -1.22 -8.30
C LEU A 228 -17.17 0.14 -8.53
N ILE A 229 -16.81 1.15 -7.74
CA ILE A 229 -17.25 2.53 -7.96
C ILE A 229 -16.79 3.00 -9.34
N ALA A 230 -15.52 2.85 -9.71
CA ALA A 230 -15.07 3.22 -11.06
C ALA A 230 -15.84 2.46 -12.17
N ALA A 231 -16.20 1.21 -11.95
CA ALA A 231 -16.96 0.41 -12.91
C ALA A 231 -18.42 0.86 -13.09
N LEU A 232 -19.03 1.50 -12.08
CA LEU A 232 -20.37 2.10 -12.22
C LEU A 232 -20.37 3.25 -13.24
N TRP A 233 -19.25 3.98 -13.38
CA TRP A 233 -19.09 5.08 -14.34
C TRP A 233 -18.50 4.62 -15.68
N ASN A 234 -17.98 3.38 -15.76
CA ASN A 234 -17.58 2.80 -17.02
C ASN A 234 -17.85 1.28 -17.06
N ARG A 235 -18.88 0.92 -17.82
CA ARG A 235 -19.30 -0.47 -18.03
C ARG A 235 -18.23 -1.38 -18.63
N SER A 236 -17.26 -0.85 -19.38
CA SER A 236 -16.15 -1.65 -19.92
C SER A 236 -15.23 -2.18 -18.80
N LEU A 237 -15.11 -1.43 -17.70
CA LEU A 237 -14.33 -1.83 -16.53
C LEU A 237 -15.07 -2.90 -15.69
N PHE A 238 -16.40 -2.95 -15.73
CA PHE A 238 -17.21 -3.77 -14.83
C PHE A 238 -16.84 -5.25 -14.85
N LYS A 239 -16.73 -5.85 -16.05
CA LYS A 239 -16.31 -7.25 -16.18
C LYS A 239 -14.89 -7.46 -15.63
N GLY A 240 -13.98 -6.53 -15.94
CA GLY A 240 -12.60 -6.59 -15.50
C GLY A 240 -12.46 -6.52 -13.98
N ALA A 241 -13.18 -5.59 -13.35
CA ALA A 241 -13.25 -5.45 -11.90
C ALA A 241 -13.83 -6.72 -11.25
N LEU A 242 -14.99 -7.20 -11.73
CA LEU A 242 -15.66 -8.37 -11.15
C LEU A 242 -14.79 -9.62 -11.21
N TRP A 243 -14.15 -9.90 -12.35
CA TRP A 243 -13.24 -11.04 -12.48
C TRP A 243 -12.01 -10.91 -11.61
N SER A 244 -11.42 -9.72 -11.51
CA SER A 244 -10.27 -9.48 -10.64
C SER A 244 -10.62 -9.75 -9.18
N ILE A 245 -11.77 -9.24 -8.72
CA ILE A 245 -12.26 -9.42 -7.35
C ILE A 245 -12.56 -10.90 -7.08
N ALA A 246 -13.28 -11.57 -7.98
CA ALA A 246 -13.59 -13.00 -7.82
C ALA A 246 -12.31 -13.85 -7.73
N ILE A 247 -11.34 -13.62 -8.60
CA ILE A 247 -10.04 -14.32 -8.56
C ILE A 247 -9.31 -14.00 -7.24
N GLY A 248 -9.28 -12.73 -6.82
CA GLY A 248 -8.63 -12.31 -5.58
C GLY A 248 -9.24 -12.94 -4.33
N VAL A 249 -10.57 -12.99 -4.25
CA VAL A 249 -11.30 -13.66 -3.16
C VAL A 249 -11.04 -15.16 -3.16
N LEU A 250 -11.03 -15.81 -4.33
CA LEU A 250 -10.71 -17.24 -4.43
C LEU A 250 -9.28 -17.54 -3.99
N LEU A 251 -8.31 -16.70 -4.36
CA LEU A 251 -6.91 -16.82 -3.94
C LEU A 251 -6.72 -16.52 -2.44
N GLY A 252 -7.52 -15.61 -1.88
CA GLY A 252 -7.53 -15.27 -0.46
C GLY A 252 -8.51 -16.09 0.38
N PHE A 253 -9.16 -17.12 -0.18
CA PHE A 253 -10.30 -17.77 0.46
C PHE A 253 -9.93 -18.49 1.76
N GLY A 254 -8.68 -18.94 1.89
CA GLY A 254 -8.09 -19.50 3.11
C GLY A 254 -8.01 -18.51 4.27
N ARG A 255 -8.17 -17.21 3.99
CA ARG A 255 -8.25 -16.14 5.00
C ARG A 255 -9.69 -15.66 5.16
N VAL A 256 -10.38 -15.43 4.04
CA VAL A 256 -11.74 -14.88 4.03
C VAL A 256 -12.74 -15.82 4.68
N LEU A 257 -12.71 -17.12 4.37
CA LEU A 257 -13.69 -18.08 4.90
C LEU A 257 -13.62 -18.24 6.43
N PRO A 258 -12.46 -18.57 7.05
CA PRO A 258 -12.41 -18.70 8.50
C PRO A 258 -12.68 -17.37 9.21
N ALA A 259 -12.26 -16.23 8.65
CA ALA A 259 -12.59 -14.92 9.20
C ALA A 259 -14.12 -14.68 9.20
N ALA A 260 -14.79 -14.94 8.08
CA ALA A 260 -16.23 -14.74 7.93
C ALA A 260 -17.06 -15.58 8.91
N LEU A 261 -16.58 -16.78 9.28
CA LEU A 261 -17.32 -17.71 10.13
C LEU A 261 -17.00 -17.55 11.62
N TRP A 262 -15.75 -17.18 11.95
CA TRP A 262 -15.23 -17.34 13.31
C TRP A 262 -14.61 -16.09 13.91
N PHE A 263 -14.34 -15.07 13.11
CA PHE A 263 -13.84 -13.80 13.63
C PHE A 263 -15.01 -12.97 14.17
N PRO A 264 -14.88 -12.39 15.38
CA PRO A 264 -15.96 -11.64 16.00
C PRO A 264 -16.31 -10.40 15.18
N ASP A 265 -17.60 -10.16 15.03
CA ASP A 265 -18.11 -8.96 14.39
C ASP A 265 -17.82 -7.74 15.26
N GLN A 266 -17.11 -6.75 14.71
CA GLN A 266 -16.80 -5.50 15.39
C GLN A 266 -17.64 -4.36 14.79
N ARG A 267 -18.95 -4.39 15.04
CA ARG A 267 -19.92 -3.47 14.41
C ARG A 267 -19.76 -1.99 14.75
N SER A 268 -18.96 -1.62 15.75
CA SER A 268 -18.86 -0.22 16.14
C SER A 268 -17.94 0.53 15.20
N PHE A 269 -18.52 1.22 14.22
CA PHE A 269 -17.82 2.29 13.49
C PHE A 269 -17.11 3.23 14.49
N LEU A 270 -15.91 3.70 14.16
CA LEU A 270 -15.14 4.60 15.02
C LEU A 270 -15.23 6.04 14.51
N SER A 271 -14.56 6.36 13.41
CA SER A 271 -14.61 7.69 12.81
C SER A 271 -13.91 7.78 11.45
N GLY A 272 -14.24 8.81 10.68
CA GLY A 272 -13.43 9.37 9.60
C GLY A 272 -12.77 10.70 10.02
N TYR A 273 -12.29 11.49 9.06
CA TYR A 273 -11.75 12.83 9.33
C TYR A 273 -12.85 13.75 9.90
N PRO A 274 -12.73 14.27 11.14
CA PRO A 274 -13.79 15.07 11.77
C PRO A 274 -14.23 16.30 10.96
N GLY A 275 -13.34 16.83 10.11
CA GLY A 275 -13.65 17.89 9.17
C GLY A 275 -12.52 18.17 8.20
N PHE A 276 -12.76 19.07 7.25
CA PHE A 276 -11.76 19.49 6.26
C PHE A 276 -10.53 20.16 6.89
N SER A 277 -10.70 20.85 8.03
CA SER A 277 -9.57 21.42 8.77
C SER A 277 -8.62 20.32 9.25
N VAL A 278 -9.15 19.23 9.80
CA VAL A 278 -8.33 18.08 10.24
C VAL A 278 -7.66 17.39 9.06
N LEU A 279 -8.36 17.21 7.93
CA LEU A 279 -7.75 16.66 6.73
C LEU A 279 -6.63 17.57 6.20
N PHE A 280 -6.82 18.89 6.24
CA PHE A 280 -5.77 19.83 5.84
C PHE A 280 -4.59 19.77 6.81
N ASP A 281 -4.83 19.81 8.11
CA ASP A 281 -3.81 19.64 9.15
C ASP A 281 -3.04 18.33 8.95
N ALA A 282 -3.74 17.24 8.65
CA ALA A 282 -3.13 15.95 8.38
C ALA A 282 -2.21 15.95 7.14
N LEU A 283 -2.39 16.85 6.18
CA LEU A 283 -1.52 16.97 5.01
C LEU A 283 -0.27 17.80 5.29
N VAL A 284 -0.30 18.76 6.23
CA VAL A 284 0.76 19.77 6.37
C VAL A 284 1.34 19.97 7.77
N LEU A 285 0.68 19.51 8.83
CA LEU A 285 1.15 19.65 10.19
C LEU A 285 1.75 18.34 10.69
N MET A 286 2.96 18.44 11.24
CA MET A 286 3.57 17.33 11.98
C MET A 286 2.95 17.29 13.37
N ARG A 287 2.34 16.17 13.73
CA ARG A 287 1.92 15.90 15.11
C ARG A 287 2.49 14.55 15.55
N GLU A 288 2.81 14.44 16.83
CA GLU A 288 3.39 13.22 17.40
C GLU A 288 2.29 12.22 17.80
N HIS A 289 2.71 11.03 18.21
CA HIS A 289 1.81 9.92 18.58
C HIS A 289 0.98 10.19 19.85
N ASP A 290 1.41 11.15 20.69
CA ASP A 290 0.76 11.56 21.94
C ASP A 290 -0.31 12.64 21.74
N HIS A 291 -0.49 13.12 20.51
CA HIS A 291 -1.52 14.09 20.19
C HIS A 291 -2.90 13.58 20.67
N PRO A 292 -3.70 14.42 21.36
CA PRO A 292 -4.99 14.00 21.91
C PRO A 292 -5.87 13.29 20.88
N ALA A 293 -6.47 12.17 21.29
CA ALA A 293 -7.37 11.43 20.41
C ALA A 293 -8.57 12.30 20.02
N ILE A 294 -8.84 12.37 18.72
CA ILE A 294 -9.95 13.14 18.12
C ILE A 294 -10.85 12.20 17.32
N GLY A 295 -12.07 12.63 17.00
CA GLY A 295 -13.01 11.81 16.25
C GLY A 295 -14.40 12.42 16.16
N GLY A 296 -15.34 11.61 15.71
CA GLY A 296 -16.74 11.96 15.47
C GLY A 296 -17.67 11.44 16.57
N LEU A 297 -18.92 11.17 16.19
CA LEU A 297 -19.98 10.77 17.14
C LEU A 297 -19.76 9.37 17.73
N PHE A 298 -19.04 8.50 17.02
CA PHE A 298 -18.98 7.07 17.36
C PHE A 298 -17.68 6.66 18.09
N GLY A 299 -16.65 7.50 18.09
CA GLY A 299 -15.37 7.15 18.70
C GLY A 299 -14.30 8.21 18.50
N ARG A 300 -13.15 7.98 19.14
CA ARG A 300 -11.94 8.78 18.99
C ARG A 300 -10.78 7.88 18.55
N LEU A 301 -9.89 8.44 17.76
CA LEU A 301 -8.76 7.77 17.16
C LEU A 301 -7.48 8.54 17.46
N GLY A 302 -6.36 7.81 17.53
CA GLY A 302 -5.04 8.41 17.62
C GLY A 302 -4.68 9.16 16.32
N TRP A 303 -3.74 10.10 16.40
CA TRP A 303 -3.36 10.91 15.25
C TRP A 303 -2.82 10.09 14.07
N TRP A 304 -2.24 8.92 14.34
CA TRP A 304 -1.78 8.00 13.29
C TRP A 304 -2.89 7.62 12.30
N GLU A 305 -4.16 7.55 12.73
CA GLU A 305 -5.29 7.23 11.85
C GLU A 305 -5.68 8.36 10.89
N TYR A 306 -5.19 9.57 11.15
CA TYR A 306 -5.44 10.75 10.34
C TYR A 306 -4.20 11.19 9.57
N ASP A 307 -3.00 10.79 9.99
CA ASP A 307 -1.76 11.31 9.43
C ASP A 307 -1.61 10.91 7.95
N VAL A 308 -1.65 11.91 7.07
CA VAL A 308 -1.36 11.78 5.63
C VAL A 308 -0.33 12.81 5.21
N PHE A 309 0.57 13.17 6.12
CA PHE A 309 1.48 14.30 5.98
C PHE A 309 2.28 14.22 4.68
N VAL A 310 2.26 15.31 3.91
CA VAL A 310 3.12 15.52 2.74
C VAL A 310 4.00 16.76 2.88
N GLY A 311 3.59 17.72 3.72
CA GLY A 311 4.27 19.01 3.87
C GLY A 311 3.76 20.06 2.88
N TYR A 312 4.03 21.34 3.17
CA TYR A 312 3.51 22.46 2.36
C TYR A 312 4.10 22.48 0.95
N VAL A 313 5.41 22.21 0.82
CA VAL A 313 6.10 22.25 -0.47
C VAL A 313 5.56 21.15 -1.37
N ALA A 314 5.42 19.93 -0.84
CA ALA A 314 4.88 18.81 -1.58
C ALA A 314 3.40 19.03 -1.93
N LEU A 315 2.57 19.52 -0.99
CA LEU A 315 1.16 19.79 -1.25
C LEU A 315 0.97 20.77 -2.41
N PHE A 316 1.73 21.87 -2.43
CA PHE A 316 1.69 22.84 -3.52
C PHE A 316 2.13 22.21 -4.86
N ALA A 317 3.25 21.50 -4.86
CA ALA A 317 3.75 20.83 -6.06
C ALA A 317 2.77 19.76 -6.59
N VAL A 318 2.16 18.97 -5.70
CA VAL A 318 1.11 18.00 -6.03
C VAL A 318 -0.11 18.69 -6.62
N ALA A 319 -0.56 19.82 -6.08
CA ALA A 319 -1.72 20.55 -6.59
C ALA A 319 -1.46 21.10 -8.01
N VAL A 320 -0.33 21.77 -8.22
CA VAL A 320 0.04 22.37 -9.51
C VAL A 320 0.28 21.30 -10.57
N ALA A 321 1.11 20.29 -10.25
CA ALA A 321 1.40 19.20 -11.18
C ALA A 321 0.18 18.30 -11.39
N GLY A 322 -0.64 18.08 -10.37
CA GLY A 322 -1.90 17.34 -10.46
C GLY A 322 -2.88 18.02 -11.43
N TYR A 323 -3.03 19.34 -11.33
CA TYR A 323 -3.83 20.12 -12.28
C TYR A 323 -3.29 20.01 -13.71
N ALA A 324 -1.97 20.15 -13.91
CA ALA A 324 -1.34 19.99 -15.21
C ALA A 324 -1.52 18.56 -15.78
N GLY A 325 -1.38 17.54 -14.92
CA GLY A 325 -1.61 16.14 -15.24
C GLY A 325 -3.04 15.91 -15.68
N PHE A 326 -4.00 16.48 -14.95
CA PHE A 326 -5.41 16.47 -15.31
C PHE A 326 -5.68 17.22 -16.63
N ARG A 327 -4.95 18.27 -16.99
CA ARG A 327 -5.11 18.93 -18.30
C ARG A 327 -4.46 18.19 -19.47
N SER A 328 -3.43 17.39 -19.23
CA SER A 328 -2.57 16.82 -20.28
C SER A 328 -3.13 15.67 -21.13
N HIS A 329 -4.34 15.17 -20.85
CA HIS A 329 -4.95 13.98 -21.47
C HIS A 329 -4.12 12.68 -21.42
N ARG A 330 -3.00 12.64 -20.67
CA ARG A 330 -2.11 11.47 -20.57
C ARG A 330 -2.73 10.27 -19.88
N ILE A 331 -3.59 10.51 -18.89
CA ILE A 331 -4.37 9.47 -18.22
C ILE A 331 -5.66 9.31 -19.03
N ARG A 332 -5.79 8.21 -19.77
CA ARG A 332 -7.07 7.76 -20.32
C ARG A 332 -7.99 7.34 -19.16
N PHE A 333 -9.31 7.35 -19.33
CA PHE A 333 -10.26 6.88 -18.29
C PHE A 333 -10.38 7.78 -17.03
N ARG A 334 -10.39 9.11 -17.20
CA ARG A 334 -10.37 10.07 -16.07
C ARG A 334 -11.64 10.11 -15.25
N ALA A 335 -12.79 10.24 -15.91
CA ALA A 335 -14.05 10.48 -15.23
C ALA A 335 -14.39 9.36 -14.22
N PRO A 336 -14.24 8.05 -14.54
CA PRO A 336 -14.52 7.01 -13.57
C PRO A 336 -13.52 6.96 -12.40
N LEU A 337 -12.24 7.26 -12.64
CA LEU A 337 -11.24 7.33 -11.57
C LEU A 337 -11.50 8.51 -10.62
N ILE A 338 -11.91 9.66 -11.18
CA ILE A 338 -12.26 10.84 -10.38
C ILE A 338 -13.53 10.58 -9.59
N ALA A 339 -14.54 9.96 -10.20
CA ALA A 339 -15.76 9.58 -9.48
C ALA A 339 -15.44 8.63 -8.31
N ALA A 340 -14.61 7.60 -8.54
CA ALA A 340 -14.16 6.71 -7.49
C ALA A 340 -13.34 7.41 -6.40
N ALA A 341 -12.42 8.30 -6.78
CA ALA A 341 -11.63 9.07 -5.82
C ALA A 341 -12.49 10.04 -5.00
N CYS A 342 -13.42 10.77 -5.62
CA CYS A 342 -14.33 11.65 -4.91
C CYS A 342 -15.25 10.88 -3.97
N ALA A 343 -15.75 9.71 -4.39
CA ALA A 343 -16.57 8.86 -3.54
C ALA A 343 -15.78 8.35 -2.32
N MET A 344 -14.58 7.81 -2.52
CA MET A 344 -13.73 7.34 -1.42
C MET A 344 -13.31 8.48 -0.48
N ALA A 345 -12.99 9.66 -1.02
CA ALA A 345 -12.70 10.84 -0.21
C ALA A 345 -13.93 11.25 0.61
N LEU A 346 -15.12 11.28 0.02
CA LEU A 346 -16.36 11.58 0.76
C LEU A 346 -16.62 10.57 1.88
N LEU A 347 -16.43 9.27 1.62
CA LEU A 347 -16.58 8.21 2.64
C LEU A 347 -15.56 8.35 3.78
N SER A 348 -14.41 8.98 3.53
CA SER A 348 -13.39 9.24 4.56
C SER A 348 -13.72 10.41 5.49
N MET A 349 -14.71 11.24 5.16
CA MET A 349 -15.06 12.43 5.94
C MET A 349 -16.14 12.14 6.98
N GLY A 350 -15.95 12.72 8.17
CA GLY A 350 -16.87 12.65 9.31
C GLY A 350 -17.32 11.23 9.61
N ASP A 351 -18.62 11.09 9.81
CA ASP A 351 -19.27 9.80 10.06
C ASP A 351 -20.05 9.32 8.82
N VAL A 352 -19.70 9.77 7.61
CA VAL A 352 -20.44 9.45 6.37
C VAL A 352 -20.52 7.93 6.14
N PHE A 353 -19.41 7.23 6.36
CA PHE A 353 -19.36 5.78 6.19
C PHE A 353 -20.10 5.01 7.30
N ALA A 354 -20.48 5.65 8.41
CA ALA A 354 -21.20 5.00 9.50
C ALA A 354 -22.53 4.37 9.03
N VAL A 355 -23.16 4.93 8.01
CA VAL A 355 -24.40 4.37 7.42
C VAL A 355 -24.16 2.99 6.83
N VAL A 356 -23.01 2.81 6.16
CA VAL A 356 -22.62 1.52 5.58
C VAL A 356 -22.12 0.60 6.69
N ALA A 357 -21.20 1.07 7.53
CA ALA A 357 -20.59 0.27 8.59
C ALA A 357 -21.61 -0.32 9.58
N ASN A 358 -22.67 0.42 9.91
CA ASN A 358 -23.73 -0.02 10.80
C ASN A 358 -24.89 -0.74 10.08
N SER A 359 -24.80 -0.93 8.76
CA SER A 359 -25.83 -1.66 8.00
C SER A 359 -25.75 -3.17 8.29
N PRO A 360 -26.86 -3.93 8.11
CA PRO A 360 -26.84 -5.38 8.26
C PRO A 360 -26.15 -6.11 7.09
N LEU A 361 -25.51 -5.37 6.17
CA LEU A 361 -24.83 -5.96 5.03
C LEU A 361 -23.63 -6.79 5.53
N PRO A 362 -23.46 -8.03 5.05
CA PRO A 362 -22.28 -8.82 5.37
C PRO A 362 -21.00 -8.04 5.09
N PHE A 363 -20.05 -8.10 6.02
CA PHE A 363 -18.76 -7.43 5.94
C PHE A 363 -18.77 -5.89 5.98
N ALA A 364 -19.92 -5.24 6.14
CA ALA A 364 -19.96 -3.78 6.13
C ALA A 364 -19.26 -3.16 7.35
N GLY A 365 -19.32 -3.81 8.51
CA GLY A 365 -18.62 -3.42 9.74
C GLY A 365 -17.13 -3.78 9.78
N VAL A 366 -16.59 -4.37 8.71
CA VAL A 366 -15.17 -4.76 8.66
C VAL A 366 -14.26 -3.52 8.65
N GLU A 367 -14.68 -2.45 7.97
CA GLU A 367 -14.00 -1.17 8.05
C GLU A 367 -14.65 -0.30 9.12
N ARG A 368 -13.86 0.06 10.13
CA ARG A 368 -14.32 0.88 11.26
C ARG A 368 -13.70 2.27 11.26
N VAL A 369 -12.61 2.46 10.52
CA VAL A 369 -11.84 3.71 10.47
C VAL A 369 -11.82 4.23 9.04
N SER A 370 -12.86 4.99 8.68
CA SER A 370 -13.05 5.40 7.29
C SER A 370 -12.06 6.47 6.82
N SER A 371 -11.34 7.15 7.72
CA SER A 371 -10.28 8.10 7.36
C SER A 371 -9.26 7.48 6.40
N ARG A 372 -8.99 6.17 6.56
CA ARG A 372 -8.07 5.40 5.72
C ARG A 372 -8.49 5.30 4.25
N PHE A 373 -9.77 5.51 3.91
CA PHE A 373 -10.20 5.53 2.51
C PHE A 373 -9.54 6.65 1.68
N ILE A 374 -9.03 7.70 2.31
CA ILE A 374 -8.36 8.82 1.63
C ILE A 374 -7.10 8.40 0.87
N LEU A 375 -6.51 7.24 1.21
CA LEU A 375 -5.26 6.77 0.61
C LEU A 375 -5.39 6.49 -0.89
N LEU A 376 -6.50 5.93 -1.34
CA LEU A 376 -6.69 5.67 -2.78
C LEU A 376 -6.79 6.97 -3.60
N PRO A 377 -7.64 7.96 -3.21
CA PRO A 377 -7.60 9.30 -3.80
C PRO A 377 -6.21 9.94 -3.76
N LEU A 378 -5.53 9.89 -2.62
CA LEU A 378 -4.24 10.54 -2.41
C LEU A 378 -3.16 9.95 -3.34
N VAL A 379 -3.01 8.63 -3.36
CA VAL A 379 -2.05 7.95 -4.24
C VAL A 379 -2.41 8.17 -5.71
N LEU A 380 -3.69 8.16 -6.09
CA LEU A 380 -4.09 8.52 -7.46
C LEU A 380 -3.63 9.94 -7.82
N ILE A 381 -3.81 10.91 -6.93
CA ILE A 381 -3.38 12.29 -7.14
C ILE A 381 -1.85 12.37 -7.30
N PHE A 382 -1.08 11.61 -6.52
CA PHE A 382 0.38 11.52 -6.70
C PHE A 382 0.76 11.00 -8.09
N VAL A 383 0.05 9.97 -8.58
CA VAL A 383 0.25 9.42 -9.93
C VAL A 383 -0.10 10.45 -11.02
N VAL A 384 -1.20 11.19 -10.85
CA VAL A 384 -1.61 12.26 -11.76
C VAL A 384 -0.57 13.39 -11.77
N ALA A 385 -0.08 13.79 -10.60
CA ALA A 385 0.94 14.82 -10.43
C ALA A 385 2.26 14.42 -11.11
N MET A 386 2.72 13.18 -10.93
CA MET A 386 3.88 12.63 -11.66
C MET A 386 3.73 12.80 -13.18
N ALA A 387 2.57 12.42 -13.73
CA ALA A 387 2.31 12.52 -15.16
C ALA A 387 2.21 13.98 -15.66
N GLY A 388 1.88 14.92 -14.77
CA GLY A 388 1.71 16.35 -15.03
C GLY A 388 2.97 17.20 -14.96
N LEU A 389 4.04 16.70 -14.32
CA LEU A 389 5.31 17.43 -14.24
C LEU A 389 5.99 17.61 -15.60
N ASP A 390 6.07 16.59 -16.46
CA ASP A 390 6.74 16.78 -17.77
C ASP A 390 6.02 17.78 -18.70
N PRO A 391 4.67 17.83 -18.78
CA PRO A 391 3.96 18.92 -19.43
C PRO A 391 4.39 20.30 -18.93
N LEU A 392 4.52 20.48 -17.61
CA LEU A 392 5.01 21.74 -17.04
C LEU A 392 6.44 22.04 -17.49
N PHE A 393 7.35 21.07 -17.41
CA PHE A 393 8.74 21.22 -17.88
C PHE A 393 8.84 21.62 -19.35
N ARG A 394 7.92 21.16 -20.20
CA ARG A 394 7.89 21.54 -21.63
C ARG A 394 7.26 22.91 -21.86
N SER A 395 6.23 23.27 -21.09
CA SER A 395 5.54 24.55 -21.25
C SER A 395 6.40 25.75 -20.87
N SER A 396 7.21 25.65 -19.81
CA SER A 396 8.08 26.72 -19.34
C SER A 396 9.32 26.16 -18.62
N PRO A 397 10.28 25.59 -19.36
CA PRO A 397 11.44 24.89 -18.79
C PRO A 397 12.29 25.77 -17.87
N ALA A 398 12.44 27.05 -18.20
CA ALA A 398 13.22 28.01 -17.42
C ALA A 398 12.64 28.29 -16.02
N ILE A 399 11.35 28.01 -15.81
CA ILE A 399 10.67 28.20 -14.52
C ILE A 399 10.56 26.87 -13.79
N TRP A 400 9.96 25.87 -14.43
CA TRP A 400 9.56 24.64 -13.75
C TRP A 400 10.72 23.71 -13.42
N LYS A 401 11.77 23.64 -14.26
CA LYS A 401 12.95 22.81 -13.96
C LYS A 401 13.67 23.28 -12.69
N PRO A 402 14.10 24.56 -12.57
CA PRO A 402 14.74 25.02 -11.34
C PRO A 402 13.79 25.00 -10.13
N ALA A 403 12.50 25.34 -10.31
CA ALA A 403 11.54 25.30 -9.22
C ALA A 403 11.40 23.88 -8.62
N VAL A 404 11.28 22.85 -9.45
CA VAL A 404 11.18 21.46 -8.95
C VAL A 404 12.52 20.97 -8.39
N LEU A 405 13.66 21.32 -8.99
CA LEU A 405 14.97 20.97 -8.43
C LEU A 405 15.21 21.60 -7.06
N ALA A 406 14.69 22.81 -6.81
CA ALA A 406 14.73 23.45 -5.50
C ALA A 406 13.70 22.84 -4.53
N ALA A 407 12.53 22.43 -5.02
CA ALA A 407 11.48 21.84 -4.20
C ALA A 407 11.85 20.44 -3.68
N LEU A 408 12.51 19.59 -4.49
CA LEU A 408 12.80 18.19 -4.11
C LEU A 408 13.60 18.07 -2.79
N PRO A 409 14.71 18.81 -2.56
CA PRO A 409 15.42 18.77 -1.29
C PRO A 409 14.59 19.28 -0.10
N LEU A 410 13.75 20.31 -0.31
CA LEU A 410 12.88 20.85 0.73
C LEU A 410 11.80 19.85 1.12
N MET A 411 11.15 19.23 0.13
CA MET A 411 10.19 18.14 0.36
C MET A 411 10.85 16.97 1.11
N PHE A 412 12.05 16.56 0.68
CA PHE A 412 12.79 15.50 1.36
C PHE A 412 13.07 15.89 2.82
N ALA A 413 13.46 17.13 3.10
CA ALA A 413 13.69 17.59 4.47
C ALA A 413 12.40 17.57 5.32
N GLU A 414 11.26 18.06 4.80
CA GLU A 414 9.97 18.01 5.49
C GLU A 414 9.56 16.56 5.81
N LEU A 415 9.59 15.67 4.82
CA LEU A 415 9.21 14.26 4.98
C LEU A 415 10.15 13.50 5.91
N MET A 416 11.47 13.80 5.88
CA MET A 416 12.43 13.18 6.81
C MET A 416 12.25 13.67 8.24
N ASN A 417 11.90 14.94 8.44
CA ASN A 417 11.59 15.45 9.78
C ASN A 417 10.33 14.79 10.35
N HIS A 418 9.28 14.65 9.53
CA HIS A 418 8.08 13.90 9.92
C HIS A 418 8.42 12.44 10.27
N SER A 419 9.17 11.76 9.40
CA SER A 419 9.55 10.37 9.65
C SER A 419 10.42 10.18 10.90
N ARG A 420 11.24 11.16 11.29
CA ARG A 420 12.02 11.12 12.54
C ARG A 420 11.14 11.24 13.78
N ILE A 421 10.05 12.01 13.70
CA ILE A 421 9.06 12.09 14.79
C ILE A 421 8.43 10.71 15.01
N TRP A 422 8.12 10.01 13.92
CA TRP A 422 7.49 8.70 13.93
C TRP A 422 8.46 7.51 13.95
N GLN A 423 9.76 7.74 14.17
CA GLN A 423 10.73 6.64 14.17
C GLN A 423 10.39 5.62 15.26
N VAL A 424 10.39 4.32 14.92
CA VAL A 424 9.92 3.25 15.83
C VAL A 424 10.71 3.24 17.13
N GLY A 425 12.04 3.36 17.06
CA GLY A 425 12.89 3.40 18.25
C GLY A 425 12.58 4.59 19.18
N ARG A 426 12.12 5.72 18.63
CA ARG A 426 11.70 6.89 19.43
C ARG A 426 10.37 6.60 20.14
N LEU A 427 9.42 5.96 19.46
CA LEU A 427 8.15 5.56 20.06
C LEU A 427 8.34 4.51 21.15
N GLU A 428 9.19 3.50 20.93
CA GLU A 428 9.48 2.49 21.95
C GLU A 428 10.19 3.09 23.17
N ALA A 429 11.08 4.06 22.97
CA ALA A 429 11.68 4.81 24.07
C ALA A 429 10.67 5.65 24.85
N ALA A 430 9.49 5.96 24.30
CA ALA A 430 8.43 6.66 25.04
C ALA A 430 7.54 5.69 25.84
N VAL A 431 7.57 4.39 25.54
CA VAL A 431 6.70 3.36 26.12
C VAL A 431 7.58 2.33 26.83
N HIS A 432 8.07 2.67 28.03
CA HIS A 432 8.89 1.80 28.86
C HIS A 432 8.06 0.80 29.68
N ASP A 433 8.68 -0.34 30.03
CA ASP A 433 8.18 -1.33 31.00
C ASP A 433 6.85 -2.03 30.66
N VAL A 434 6.58 -2.29 29.37
CA VAL A 434 5.38 -3.05 28.98
C VAL A 434 5.63 -4.56 29.05
N ALA A 435 4.85 -5.25 29.88
CA ALA A 435 4.87 -6.70 29.95
C ALA A 435 4.27 -7.32 28.66
N LYS A 436 5.05 -8.17 28.00
CA LYS A 436 4.56 -8.97 26.87
C LYS A 436 3.67 -10.11 27.37
N PRO A 437 2.60 -10.46 26.64
CA PRO A 437 1.70 -11.53 27.05
C PRO A 437 2.38 -12.91 26.92
N GLY A 438 2.17 -13.78 27.89
CA GLY A 438 2.68 -15.16 27.89
C GLY A 438 1.75 -16.11 27.14
N LEU A 439 1.60 -15.92 25.83
CA LEU A 439 0.69 -16.73 25.00
C LEU A 439 1.39 -17.98 24.46
N SER A 440 0.65 -19.08 24.39
CA SER A 440 1.10 -20.30 23.70
C SER A 440 0.09 -20.76 22.66
N ILE A 441 0.58 -21.38 21.58
CA ILE A 441 -0.27 -22.01 20.59
C ILE A 441 -0.81 -23.35 21.11
N SER A 442 -2.08 -23.62 20.85
CA SER A 442 -2.74 -24.89 21.19
C SER A 442 -3.28 -25.57 19.94
N PRO A 443 -3.25 -26.92 19.86
CA PRO A 443 -4.05 -27.66 18.90
C PRO A 443 -5.53 -27.30 19.03
N THR A 444 -6.26 -27.28 17.90
CA THR A 444 -7.73 -27.16 17.94
C THR A 444 -8.38 -28.52 18.16
N HIS A 445 -9.38 -28.55 19.04
CA HIS A 445 -10.33 -29.66 19.15
C HIS A 445 -11.66 -29.37 18.42
N ASP A 446 -11.82 -28.17 17.87
CA ASP A 446 -12.98 -27.74 17.09
C ASP A 446 -12.82 -28.18 15.62
N ALA A 447 -13.49 -29.27 15.27
CA ALA A 447 -13.45 -29.86 13.93
C ALA A 447 -14.08 -28.94 12.87
N ALA A 448 -15.11 -28.15 13.22
CA ALA A 448 -15.76 -27.23 12.29
C ALA A 448 -14.82 -26.07 11.94
N TYR A 449 -14.11 -25.54 12.95
CA TYR A 449 -13.09 -24.52 12.73
C TYR A 449 -11.96 -25.04 11.84
N ALA A 450 -11.39 -26.21 12.18
CA ALA A 450 -10.34 -26.83 11.38
C ALA A 450 -10.77 -27.08 9.93
N PHE A 451 -11.98 -27.62 9.73
CA PHE A 451 -12.54 -27.85 8.40
C PHE A 451 -12.65 -26.56 7.60
N SER A 452 -13.15 -25.46 8.20
CA SER A 452 -13.28 -24.18 7.49
C SER A 452 -11.93 -23.63 7.02
N VAL A 453 -10.88 -23.78 7.82
CA VAL A 453 -9.52 -23.37 7.45
C VAL A 453 -9.00 -24.25 6.31
N TYR A 454 -9.08 -25.57 6.44
CA TYR A 454 -8.60 -26.49 5.40
C TYR A 454 -9.35 -26.33 4.06
N ALA A 455 -10.68 -26.23 4.10
CA ALA A 455 -11.50 -25.99 2.92
C ALA A 455 -11.13 -24.66 2.25
N GLY A 456 -10.96 -23.60 3.05
CA GLY A 456 -10.52 -22.30 2.56
C GLY A 456 -9.18 -22.36 1.82
N TRP A 457 -8.18 -23.00 2.43
CA TRP A 457 -6.85 -23.18 1.85
C TRP A 457 -6.86 -24.09 0.62
N PHE A 458 -7.66 -25.15 0.61
CA PHE A 458 -7.80 -26.02 -0.54
C PHE A 458 -8.32 -25.27 -1.77
N VAL A 459 -9.38 -24.45 -1.61
CA VAL A 459 -9.89 -23.60 -2.68
C VAL A 459 -8.82 -22.60 -3.16
N SER A 460 -8.10 -21.98 -2.22
CA SER A 460 -7.04 -21.02 -2.54
C SER A 460 -5.90 -21.67 -3.34
N LEU A 461 -5.52 -22.90 -2.97
CA LEU A 461 -4.50 -23.67 -3.67
C LEU A 461 -4.96 -24.02 -5.09
N LEU A 462 -6.19 -24.50 -5.27
CA LEU A 462 -6.74 -24.78 -6.60
C LEU A 462 -6.79 -23.52 -7.47
N ALA A 463 -7.22 -22.38 -6.90
CA ALA A 463 -7.22 -21.10 -7.60
C ALA A 463 -5.81 -20.65 -8.00
N MET A 464 -4.82 -20.85 -7.12
CA MET A 464 -3.41 -20.54 -7.39
C MET A 464 -2.82 -21.43 -8.49
N LEU A 465 -3.08 -22.74 -8.45
CA LEU A 465 -2.64 -23.69 -9.48
C LEU A 465 -3.27 -23.35 -10.84
N PHE A 466 -4.55 -23.00 -10.86
CA PHE A 466 -5.23 -22.55 -12.08
C PHE A 466 -4.65 -21.23 -12.61
N ALA A 467 -4.43 -20.24 -11.74
CA ALA A 467 -3.78 -18.99 -12.09
C ALA A 467 -2.39 -19.21 -12.71
N PHE A 468 -1.58 -20.06 -12.09
CA PHE A 468 -0.26 -20.43 -12.60
C PHE A 468 -0.35 -21.12 -13.96
N TYR A 469 -1.26 -22.09 -14.12
CA TYR A 469 -1.51 -22.73 -15.40
C TYR A 469 -1.88 -21.72 -16.51
N CYS A 470 -2.76 -20.77 -16.22
CA CYS A 470 -3.13 -19.71 -17.15
C CYS A 470 -1.92 -18.85 -17.56
N LEU A 471 -1.07 -18.46 -16.60
CA LEU A 471 0.15 -17.69 -16.86
C LEU A 471 1.15 -18.45 -17.74
N VAL A 472 1.37 -19.74 -17.45
CA VAL A 472 2.28 -20.59 -18.25
C VAL A 472 1.76 -20.76 -19.68
N ARG A 473 0.46 -21.04 -19.84
CA ARG A 473 -0.17 -21.18 -21.17
C ARG A 473 -0.13 -19.89 -21.96
N ALA A 474 -0.38 -18.75 -21.30
CA ALA A 474 -0.26 -17.43 -21.90
C ALA A 474 1.16 -17.17 -22.41
N ARG A 475 2.18 -17.48 -21.60
CA ARG A 475 3.58 -17.35 -22.00
C ARG A 475 3.92 -18.23 -23.20
N ALA A 476 3.50 -19.49 -23.19
CA ALA A 476 3.75 -20.40 -24.30
C ALA A 476 3.11 -19.92 -25.61
N ALA A 477 1.88 -19.41 -25.54
CA ALA A 477 1.21 -18.81 -26.70
C ALA A 477 1.93 -17.55 -27.20
N ALA A 478 2.43 -16.71 -26.29
CA ALA A 478 3.23 -15.52 -26.63
C ALA A 478 4.49 -15.87 -27.40
N TRP A 479 5.22 -16.89 -26.93
CA TRP A 479 6.46 -17.37 -27.56
C TRP A 479 6.21 -17.95 -28.96
N ARG A 480 5.10 -18.67 -29.16
CA ARG A 480 4.74 -19.22 -30.47
C ARG A 480 4.26 -18.17 -31.48
N ALA A 481 3.81 -17.02 -31.00
CA ALA A 481 3.31 -15.92 -31.82
C ALA A 481 4.36 -14.82 -32.09
N ALA A 482 5.55 -14.93 -31.50
CA ALA A 482 6.67 -14.06 -31.81
C ALA A 482 7.26 -14.48 -33.17
N PRO A 483 7.31 -13.56 -34.16
CA PRO A 483 7.85 -13.85 -35.49
C PRO A 483 9.35 -14.14 -35.49
#